data_AF-A0A6N4QDH8-F1
#
_entry.id   AF-A0A6N4QDH8-F1
#
_cell.length_a   1.000
_cell.length_b   1.000
_cell.length_c   1.000
_cell.angle_alpha   90.00
_cell.angle_beta   90.00
_cell.angle_gamma   90.00
#
_symmetry.space_group_name_H-M   'P 1'
#
loop_
_entity.id
_entity.type
_entity.pdbx_description
1 polymer ?
#
loop_
_entity_poly.entity_id
_entity_poly.type
_entity_poly.pdbx_seq_one_letter_code
_entity_poly.pdbx_strand_id
1 'polypeptide(L)'
;MKWICHHCRYANPLTLDHCIQCGNAKGENVEITGSISFLQKILKLGTFGWVLLILVGLACVILLPILFIVALSNVEGLASAILLIAGFYGARSALRSGFPDPAKAIFLVFFSIMGLAIDQPGNYLYNYPMNFLCPEKTTVTRNLVVTHPLPERTDMTQAFLCKDENENEFYRIPMLHVLGIRFLEYSILGIFLLLIQGFFLRTKTTSS
;
A
#
# COMPACT_ATOMS: atom_id res chain seq x y z
N MET A 1 11.05 -0.72 -36.02
CA MET A 1 10.05 -0.28 -37.03
C MET A 1 10.26 -1.10 -38.29
N LYS A 2 9.17 -1.47 -38.97
CA LYS A 2 9.14 -2.26 -40.21
C LYS A 2 8.23 -1.57 -41.21
N TRP A 3 8.47 -1.69 -42.50
CA TRP A 3 7.55 -1.23 -43.54
C TRP A 3 6.77 -2.40 -44.12
N ILE A 4 5.52 -2.16 -44.47
CA ILE A 4 4.62 -3.17 -45.05
C ILE A 4 4.72 -3.06 -46.57
N CYS A 5 5.01 -4.18 -47.22
CA CYS A 5 5.01 -4.23 -48.69
C CYS A 5 3.60 -4.02 -49.23
N HIS A 6 3.41 -3.06 -50.13
CA HIS A 6 2.10 -2.80 -50.74
C HIS A 6 1.57 -3.99 -51.55
N HIS A 7 2.48 -4.77 -52.16
CA HIS A 7 2.10 -5.87 -53.05
C HIS A 7 1.70 -7.13 -52.29
N CYS A 8 2.50 -7.56 -51.31
CA CYS A 8 2.28 -8.84 -50.61
C CYS A 8 1.94 -8.68 -49.11
N ARG A 9 1.78 -7.43 -48.61
CA ARG A 9 1.51 -7.09 -47.21
C ARG A 9 2.54 -7.62 -46.20
N TYR A 10 3.68 -8.12 -46.66
CA TYR A 10 4.74 -8.63 -45.78
C TYR A 10 5.50 -7.49 -45.09
N ALA A 11 5.80 -7.64 -43.80
CA ALA A 11 6.49 -6.63 -43.00
C ALA A 11 8.02 -6.80 -43.08
N ASN A 12 8.69 -5.86 -43.74
CA ASN A 12 10.13 -5.87 -43.99
C ASN A 12 10.87 -4.88 -43.06
N PRO A 13 12.13 -5.14 -42.68
CA PRO A 13 13.00 -4.17 -42.02
C PRO A 13 13.13 -2.87 -42.83
N LEU A 14 13.22 -1.71 -42.14
CA LEU A 14 13.37 -0.40 -42.80
C LEU A 14 14.65 -0.25 -43.63
N THR A 15 15.67 -1.06 -43.34
CA THR A 15 16.99 -1.06 -44.00
C THR A 15 17.00 -1.77 -45.36
N LEU A 16 15.92 -2.47 -45.73
CA LEU A 16 15.81 -3.14 -47.03
C LEU A 16 15.00 -2.28 -48.00
N ASP A 17 15.55 -2.07 -49.20
CA ASP A 17 14.92 -1.32 -50.29
C ASP A 17 14.00 -2.17 -51.18
N HIS A 18 13.91 -3.47 -50.90
CA HIS A 18 13.02 -4.41 -51.57
C HIS A 18 12.38 -5.38 -50.57
N CYS A 19 11.24 -5.94 -50.94
CA CYS A 19 10.54 -6.91 -50.13
C CYS A 19 11.22 -8.27 -50.22
N ILE A 20 11.57 -8.86 -49.07
CA ILE A 20 12.24 -10.16 -49.02
C ILE A 20 11.38 -11.31 -49.56
N GLN A 21 10.05 -11.16 -49.50
CA GLN A 21 9.09 -12.22 -49.87
C GLN A 21 8.72 -12.20 -51.35
N CYS A 22 8.63 -11.02 -51.96
CA CYS A 22 8.12 -10.88 -53.34
C CYS A 22 9.04 -10.08 -54.26
N GLY A 23 10.19 -9.62 -53.78
CA GLY A 23 11.15 -8.83 -54.55
C GLY A 23 10.73 -7.40 -54.90
N ASN A 24 9.48 -7.00 -54.60
CA ASN A 24 8.98 -5.69 -54.97
C ASN A 24 9.74 -4.55 -54.28
N ALA A 25 10.05 -3.48 -55.00
CA ALA A 25 10.77 -2.34 -54.47
C ALA A 25 9.95 -1.61 -53.39
N LYS A 26 10.66 -1.01 -52.43
CA LYS A 26 10.10 -0.17 -51.39
C LYS A 26 9.61 1.14 -52.01
N GLY A 27 8.30 1.34 -52.03
CA GLY A 27 7.70 2.59 -52.52
C GLY A 27 7.94 3.77 -51.59
N GLU A 28 7.78 4.99 -52.11
CA GLU A 28 7.97 6.23 -51.34
C GLU A 28 6.95 6.40 -50.19
N ASN A 29 5.77 5.79 -50.31
CA ASN A 29 4.64 5.93 -49.37
C ASN A 29 4.28 4.63 -48.62
N VAL A 30 5.28 3.87 -48.18
CA VAL A 30 5.08 2.59 -47.47
C VAL A 30 4.52 2.76 -46.06
N GLU A 31 3.51 1.97 -45.71
CA GLU A 31 2.96 1.92 -44.35
C GLU A 31 4.01 1.37 -43.39
N ILE A 32 4.42 2.16 -42.40
CA ILE A 32 5.40 1.76 -41.39
C ILE A 32 4.66 1.30 -40.14
N THR A 33 4.89 0.06 -39.72
CA THR A 33 4.39 -0.50 -38.46
C THR A 33 5.52 -0.70 -37.47
N GLY A 34 5.28 -0.26 -36.24
CA GLY A 34 6.17 -0.47 -35.12
C GLY A 34 5.84 0.46 -33.97
N SER A 35 5.43 -0.11 -32.84
CA SER A 35 5.39 0.61 -31.58
C SER A 35 6.83 0.90 -31.14
N ILE A 36 7.20 2.17 -31.02
CA ILE A 36 8.43 2.53 -30.33
C ILE A 36 8.18 2.24 -28.86
N SER A 37 8.85 1.21 -28.33
CA SER A 37 8.82 0.89 -26.90
C SER A 37 9.15 2.16 -26.10
N PHE A 38 8.38 2.43 -25.05
CA PHE A 38 8.58 3.57 -24.15
C PHE A 38 10.05 3.68 -23.68
N LEU A 39 10.71 2.54 -23.46
CA LEU A 39 12.13 2.45 -23.11
C LEU A 39 13.07 2.98 -24.21
N GLN A 40 12.76 2.74 -25.49
CA GLN A 40 13.56 3.24 -26.61
C GLN A 40 13.43 4.76 -26.81
N LYS A 41 12.31 5.37 -26.39
CA LYS A 41 12.16 6.84 -26.34
C LYS A 41 12.99 7.44 -25.21
N ILE A 42 13.03 6.78 -24.05
CA ILE A 42 13.83 7.22 -22.90
C ILE A 42 15.34 7.12 -23.21
N LEU A 43 15.78 6.05 -23.86
CA LEU A 43 17.19 5.87 -24.24
C LEU A 43 17.71 6.92 -25.25
N LYS A 44 16.80 7.60 -25.97
CA LYS A 44 17.14 8.67 -26.92
C LYS A 44 17.12 10.07 -26.29
N LEU A 45 16.84 10.20 -25.00
CA LEU A 45 16.94 11.48 -24.31
C LEU A 45 18.41 11.94 -24.35
N GLY A 46 18.63 13.20 -24.75
CA GLY A 46 19.94 13.83 -24.61
C GLY A 46 20.35 13.98 -23.14
N THR A 47 21.58 14.41 -22.88
CA THR A 47 22.13 14.55 -21.51
C THR A 47 21.20 15.30 -20.55
N PHE A 48 20.53 16.36 -21.02
CA PHE A 48 19.55 17.12 -20.22
C PHE A 48 18.34 16.28 -19.77
N GLY A 49 17.82 15.41 -20.64
CA GLY A 49 16.68 14.55 -20.30
C GLY A 49 17.04 13.46 -19.30
N TRP A 50 18.26 12.93 -19.37
CA TRP A 50 18.78 12.01 -18.36
C TRP A 50 18.99 12.69 -17.00
N VAL A 51 19.53 13.90 -16.98
CA VAL A 51 19.68 14.69 -15.73
C VAL A 51 18.31 14.94 -15.09
N LEU A 52 17.29 15.33 -15.87
CA LEU A 52 15.93 15.51 -15.37
C LEU A 52 15.35 14.21 -14.80
N LEU A 53 15.52 13.08 -15.50
CA LEU A 53 15.04 11.78 -15.02
C LEU A 53 15.71 11.36 -13.71
N ILE A 54 17.02 11.60 -13.57
CA ILE A 54 17.75 11.32 -12.32
C ILE A 54 17.23 12.21 -11.20
N LEU A 55 17.03 13.51 -11.45
CA LEU A 55 16.48 14.44 -10.46
C LEU A 55 15.07 14.06 -10.03
N VAL A 56 14.19 13.71 -10.98
CA VAL A 56 12.85 13.22 -10.68
C VAL A 56 12.91 11.90 -9.90
N GLY A 57 13.80 10.99 -10.28
CA GLY A 57 14.01 9.73 -9.56
C GLY A 57 14.43 9.98 -8.12
N LEU A 58 15.41 10.86 -7.89
CA LEU A 58 15.87 11.25 -6.55
C LEU A 58 14.75 11.91 -5.75
N ALA A 59 14.01 12.84 -6.36
CA ALA A 59 12.87 13.48 -5.73
C ALA A 59 11.79 12.46 -5.34
N CYS A 60 11.48 11.50 -6.20
CA CYS A 60 10.54 10.42 -5.88
C CYS A 60 11.02 9.55 -4.72
N VAL A 61 12.31 9.18 -4.68
CA VAL A 61 12.88 8.38 -3.57
C VAL A 61 12.76 9.11 -2.23
N ILE A 62 12.91 10.43 -2.21
CA ILE A 62 12.82 11.23 -0.98
C ILE A 62 11.36 11.54 -0.62
N LEU A 63 10.56 12.02 -1.57
CA LEU A 63 9.20 12.49 -1.33
C LEU A 63 8.22 11.35 -1.10
N LEU A 64 8.39 10.19 -1.75
CA LEU A 64 7.43 9.10 -1.64
C LEU A 64 7.32 8.56 -0.21
N PRO A 65 8.42 8.24 0.52
CA PRO A 65 8.32 7.85 1.93
C PRO A 65 7.67 8.90 2.81
N ILE A 66 7.99 10.18 2.59
CA ILE A 66 7.41 11.30 3.37
C ILE A 66 5.90 11.37 3.15
N LEU A 67 5.48 11.42 1.87
CA LEU A 67 4.07 11.46 1.50
C LEU A 67 3.33 10.21 1.98
N PHE A 68 3.98 9.06 1.98
CA PHE A 68 3.41 7.82 2.49
C PHE A 68 3.17 7.88 4.00
N ILE A 69 4.13 8.39 4.80
CA ILE A 69 3.95 8.59 6.25
C ILE A 69 2.85 9.62 6.53
N VAL A 70 2.81 10.72 5.77
CA VAL A 70 1.75 11.74 5.88
C VAL A 70 0.39 11.13 5.54
N ALA A 71 0.30 10.32 4.49
CA ALA A 71 -0.94 9.64 4.12
C ALA A 71 -1.40 8.67 5.21
N LEU A 72 -0.50 7.83 5.76
CA LEU A 72 -0.83 6.90 6.83
C LEU A 72 -1.31 7.58 8.11
N SER A 73 -0.80 8.79 8.41
CA SER A 73 -1.15 9.53 9.63
C SER A 73 -2.43 10.37 9.51
N ASN A 74 -2.86 10.71 8.29
CA ASN A 74 -4.01 11.60 8.07
C ASN A 74 -5.22 10.89 7.44
N VAL A 75 -5.01 9.83 6.66
CA VAL A 75 -6.10 9.12 5.98
C VAL A 75 -6.63 8.01 6.87
N GLU A 76 -7.88 8.16 7.32
CA GLU A 76 -8.56 7.16 8.13
C GLU A 76 -8.66 5.82 7.39
N GLY A 77 -8.27 4.74 8.06
CA GLY A 77 -8.34 3.37 7.56
C GLY A 77 -7.30 2.99 6.51
N LEU A 78 -6.45 3.91 6.03
CA LEU A 78 -5.41 3.58 5.06
C LEU A 78 -4.39 2.59 5.65
N ALA A 79 -3.92 2.86 6.86
CA ALA A 79 -3.04 1.96 7.59
C ALA A 79 -3.69 0.60 7.85
N SER A 80 -4.93 0.59 8.35
CA SER A 80 -5.68 -0.66 8.57
C SER A 80 -5.83 -1.47 7.28
N ALA A 81 -6.12 -0.85 6.14
CA ALA A 81 -6.27 -1.52 4.85
C ALA A 81 -4.95 -2.13 4.36
N ILE A 82 -3.86 -1.38 4.41
CA ILE A 82 -2.51 -1.87 4.03
C ILE A 82 -2.11 -3.04 4.91
N LEU A 83 -2.31 -2.93 6.23
CA LEU A 83 -2.01 -3.99 7.18
C LEU A 83 -2.89 -5.21 6.96
N LEU A 84 -4.18 -5.06 6.65
CA LEU A 84 -5.06 -6.19 6.35
C LEU A 84 -4.57 -6.96 5.10
N ILE A 85 -4.22 -6.24 4.04
CA ILE A 85 -3.68 -6.85 2.81
C ILE A 85 -2.34 -7.55 3.10
N ALA A 86 -1.40 -6.85 3.74
CA ALA A 86 -0.09 -7.39 4.07
C ALA A 86 -0.20 -8.61 5.01
N GLY A 87 -1.06 -8.52 6.03
CA GLY A 87 -1.36 -9.59 6.98
C GLY A 87 -1.98 -10.80 6.29
N PHE A 88 -2.90 -10.61 5.34
CA PHE A 88 -3.50 -11.70 4.56
C PHE A 88 -2.45 -12.49 3.78
N TYR A 89 -1.56 -11.79 3.04
CA TYR A 89 -0.48 -12.44 2.30
C TYR A 89 0.59 -13.02 3.23
N GLY A 90 0.90 -12.34 4.34
CA GLY A 90 1.83 -12.82 5.37
C GLY A 90 1.36 -14.12 6.01
N ALA A 91 0.10 -14.18 6.45
CA ALA A 91 -0.53 -15.38 7.00
C ALA A 91 -0.53 -16.53 5.97
N ARG A 92 -0.89 -16.23 4.71
CA ARG A 92 -0.85 -17.22 3.62
C ARG A 92 0.56 -17.75 3.38
N SER A 93 1.56 -16.88 3.40
CA SER A 93 2.97 -17.26 3.25
C SER A 93 3.43 -18.14 4.40
N ALA A 94 3.16 -17.73 5.65
CA ALA A 94 3.54 -18.47 6.85
C ALA A 94 3.00 -19.92 6.83
N LEU A 95 1.73 -20.10 6.45
CA LEU A 95 1.12 -21.42 6.36
C LEU A 95 1.67 -22.26 5.20
N ARG A 96 1.89 -21.66 4.02
CA ARG A 96 2.46 -22.37 2.86
C ARG A 96 3.90 -22.83 3.10
N SER A 97 4.67 -22.04 3.84
CA SER A 97 6.03 -22.38 4.24
C SER A 97 6.09 -23.41 5.37
N GLY A 98 4.94 -23.87 5.89
CA GLY A 98 4.90 -24.87 6.96
C GLY A 98 5.46 -24.35 8.29
N PHE A 99 5.25 -23.06 8.60
CA PHE A 99 5.78 -22.48 9.84
C PHE A 99 5.35 -23.29 11.07
N PRO A 100 6.27 -23.61 11.99
CA PRO A 100 5.91 -24.23 13.26
C PRO A 100 5.15 -23.23 14.13
N ASP A 101 4.44 -23.72 15.14
CA ASP A 101 3.57 -22.89 15.98
C ASP A 101 4.27 -21.70 16.66
N PRO A 102 5.53 -21.81 17.14
CA PRO A 102 6.26 -20.65 17.64
C PRO A 102 6.46 -19.54 16.59
N ALA A 103 6.70 -19.90 15.32
CA ALA A 103 6.87 -18.93 14.25
C ALA A 103 5.54 -18.23 13.89
N LYS A 104 4.41 -18.94 13.99
CA LYS A 104 3.08 -18.34 13.87
C LYS A 104 2.80 -17.36 15.01
N ALA A 105 3.20 -17.68 16.23
CA ALA A 105 3.07 -16.78 17.38
C ALA A 105 3.92 -15.50 17.19
N ILE A 106 5.15 -15.62 16.68
CA ILE A 106 5.99 -14.47 16.32
C ILE A 106 5.30 -13.59 15.27
N PHE A 107 4.73 -14.21 14.22
CA PHE A 107 3.94 -13.47 13.22
C PHE A 107 2.78 -12.69 13.87
N LEU A 108 2.01 -13.33 14.76
CA LEU A 108 0.89 -12.68 15.46
C LEU A 108 1.35 -11.49 16.30
N VAL A 109 2.40 -11.66 17.11
CA VAL A 109 2.93 -10.59 17.96
C VAL A 109 3.44 -9.44 17.09
N PHE A 110 4.21 -9.74 16.05
CA PHE A 110 4.73 -8.73 15.12
C PHE A 110 3.60 -7.98 14.44
N PHE A 111 2.61 -8.69 13.89
CA PHE A 111 1.45 -8.09 13.24
C PHE A 111 0.67 -7.17 14.19
N SER A 112 0.52 -7.57 15.45
CA SER A 112 -0.20 -6.81 16.47
C SER A 112 0.52 -5.54 16.89
N ILE A 113 1.84 -5.61 17.06
CA ILE A 113 2.68 -4.44 17.36
C ILE A 113 2.69 -3.46 16.18
N MET A 114 2.79 -3.97 14.94
CA MET A 114 2.76 -3.13 13.74
C MET A 114 1.41 -2.43 13.56
N GLY A 115 0.31 -3.13 13.84
CA GLY A 115 -1.03 -2.53 13.87
C GLY A 115 -1.14 -1.41 14.89
N LEU A 116 -0.71 -1.65 16.12
CA LEU A 116 -0.67 -0.64 17.17
C LEU A 116 0.19 0.58 16.82
N ALA A 117 1.34 0.38 16.18
CA ALA A 117 2.28 1.46 15.90
C ALA A 117 1.89 2.30 14.68
N ILE A 118 1.36 1.66 13.64
CA ILE A 118 1.09 2.29 12.34
C ILE A 118 -0.35 2.79 12.23
N ASP A 119 -1.32 2.06 12.77
CA ASP A 119 -2.75 2.40 12.66
C ASP A 119 -3.21 3.35 13.77
N GLN A 120 -2.52 4.49 13.88
CA GLN A 120 -2.85 5.52 14.85
C GLN A 120 -4.20 6.20 14.57
N PRO A 121 -4.53 6.56 13.30
CA PRO A 121 -5.87 7.08 12.98
C PRO A 121 -6.98 6.06 13.17
N GLY A 122 -6.68 4.78 12.94
CA GLY A 122 -7.70 3.76 12.89
C GLY A 122 -8.70 4.01 11.77
N ASN A 123 -9.85 3.38 11.93
CA ASN A 123 -11.05 3.60 11.13
C ASN A 123 -12.26 3.56 12.06
N TYR A 124 -13.45 3.87 11.53
CA TYR A 124 -14.69 3.84 12.30
C TYR A 124 -14.89 2.54 13.10
N LEU A 125 -14.67 1.38 12.48
CA LEU A 125 -14.87 0.07 13.12
C LEU A 125 -13.86 -0.16 14.24
N TYR A 126 -12.60 0.22 14.02
CA TYR A 126 -11.51 0.03 14.97
C TYR A 126 -11.61 1.06 16.11
N ASN A 127 -12.24 2.21 15.87
CA ASN A 127 -12.48 3.21 16.91
C ASN A 127 -13.69 2.86 17.79
N TYR A 128 -14.59 1.99 17.30
CA TYR A 128 -15.82 1.65 17.98
C TYR A 128 -15.64 1.11 19.41
N PRO A 129 -14.66 0.24 19.73
CA PRO A 129 -14.50 -0.27 21.08
C PRO A 129 -14.16 0.79 22.13
N MET A 130 -13.66 1.96 21.71
CA MET A 130 -13.40 3.08 22.62
C MET A 130 -14.70 3.61 23.25
N ASN A 131 -15.86 3.41 22.61
CA ASN A 131 -17.16 3.81 23.15
C ASN A 131 -17.49 3.11 24.47
N PHE A 132 -17.00 1.89 24.67
CA PHE A 132 -17.23 1.14 25.91
C PHE A 132 -16.41 1.67 27.11
N LEU A 133 -15.43 2.54 26.87
CA LEU A 133 -14.64 3.17 27.92
C LEU A 133 -15.22 4.53 28.36
N CYS A 134 -16.22 5.04 27.64
CA CYS A 134 -16.85 6.30 27.97
C CYS A 134 -17.99 6.11 29.00
N PRO A 135 -18.13 7.05 29.96
CA PRO A 135 -19.27 7.09 30.87
C PRO A 135 -20.61 7.23 30.13
N GLU A 136 -21.71 6.84 30.79
CA GLU A 136 -23.06 6.99 30.24
C GLU A 136 -23.34 8.44 29.84
N LYS A 137 -24.09 8.61 28.74
CA LYS A 137 -24.46 9.92 28.15
C LYS A 137 -23.28 10.76 27.65
N THR A 138 -22.13 10.14 27.42
CA THR A 138 -21.00 10.79 26.73
C THR A 138 -20.73 10.13 25.39
N THR A 139 -20.23 10.90 24.43
CA THR A 139 -19.85 10.41 23.10
C THR A 139 -18.35 10.47 22.92
N VAL A 140 -17.74 9.42 22.37
CA VAL A 140 -16.33 9.44 21.99
C VAL A 140 -16.15 10.38 20.82
N THR A 141 -15.25 11.33 21.01
CA THR A 141 -14.72 12.20 19.96
C THR A 141 -13.22 12.00 19.85
N ARG A 142 -12.71 12.04 18.62
CA ARG A 142 -11.30 11.90 18.31
C ARG A 142 -10.73 13.28 18.05
N ASN A 143 -9.69 13.66 18.79
CA ASN A 143 -8.96 14.91 18.57
C ASN A 143 -7.49 14.64 18.30
N LEU A 144 -6.93 15.38 17.34
CA LEU A 144 -5.49 15.43 17.14
C LEU A 144 -4.91 16.41 18.15
N VAL A 145 -4.11 15.91 19.09
CA VAL A 145 -3.41 16.73 20.08
C VAL A 145 -1.99 16.95 19.56
N VAL A 146 -1.72 18.20 19.16
CA VAL A 146 -0.39 18.65 18.78
C VAL A 146 0.28 19.24 20.01
N THR A 147 1.41 18.68 20.42
CA THR A 147 2.21 19.18 21.54
C THR A 147 3.61 19.56 21.08
N HIS A 148 4.19 20.57 21.74
CA HIS A 148 5.55 21.03 21.51
C HIS A 148 6.38 20.84 22.79
N PRO A 149 6.74 19.59 23.14
CA PRO A 149 7.43 19.30 24.39
C PRO A 149 8.86 19.86 24.43
N LEU A 150 9.48 20.11 23.27
CA LEU A 150 10.80 20.70 23.12
C LEU A 150 10.78 21.72 21.97
N PRO A 151 11.67 22.73 21.97
CA PRO A 151 11.90 23.57 20.81
C PRO A 151 12.17 22.71 19.57
N GLU A 152 11.56 23.06 18.43
CA GLU A 152 11.66 22.35 17.13
C GLU A 152 11.08 20.92 17.09
N ARG A 153 10.50 20.42 18.19
CA ARG A 153 9.79 19.14 18.21
C ARG A 153 8.28 19.36 18.20
N THR A 154 7.60 18.75 17.24
CA THR A 154 6.14 18.71 17.16
C THR A 154 5.68 17.27 17.25
N ASP A 155 5.04 16.92 18.34
CA ASP A 155 4.45 15.59 18.54
C ASP A 155 2.97 15.67 18.24
N MET A 156 2.52 14.89 17.26
CA MET A 156 1.11 14.74 16.95
C MET A 156 0.64 13.41 17.52
N THR A 157 -0.26 13.46 18.49
CA THR A 157 -0.85 12.27 19.12
C THR A 157 -2.35 12.29 18.97
N GLN A 158 -2.95 11.12 18.82
CA GLN A 158 -4.40 11.02 18.82
C GLN A 158 -4.91 10.84 20.24
N ALA A 159 -5.88 11.66 20.63
CA ALA A 159 -6.57 11.53 21.90
C ALA A 159 -8.05 11.20 21.65
N PHE A 160 -8.54 10.22 22.40
CA PHE A 160 -9.96 9.92 22.46
C PHE A 160 -10.54 10.58 23.71
N LEU A 161 -11.55 11.42 23.49
CA LEU A 161 -12.20 12.26 24.50
C LEU A 161 -13.68 11.89 24.57
N CYS A 162 -14.17 11.62 25.76
CA CYS A 162 -15.59 11.49 26.03
C CYS A 162 -16.15 12.89 26.29
N LYS A 163 -17.03 13.36 25.40
CA LYS A 163 -17.71 14.64 25.52
C LYS A 163 -19.13 14.46 26.01
N ASP A 164 -19.60 15.37 26.85
CA ASP A 164 -20.99 15.44 27.29
C ASP A 164 -21.92 16.04 26.21
N GLU A 165 -23.22 16.14 26.49
CA GLU A 165 -24.22 16.75 25.58
C GLU A 165 -23.93 18.24 25.27
N ASN A 166 -23.10 18.91 26.07
CA ASN A 166 -22.68 20.30 25.89
C ASN A 166 -21.32 20.43 25.20
N GLU A 167 -20.80 19.34 24.62
CA GLU A 167 -19.46 19.21 24.01
C GLU A 167 -18.27 19.47 24.95
N ASN A 168 -18.50 19.51 26.26
CA ASN A 168 -17.44 19.67 27.23
C ASN A 168 -16.68 18.35 27.39
N GLU A 169 -15.36 18.46 27.51
CA GLU A 169 -14.49 17.32 27.79
C GLU A 169 -14.76 16.81 29.21
N PHE A 170 -15.43 15.67 29.31
CA PHE A 170 -15.72 15.03 30.60
C PHE A 170 -14.59 14.09 31.03
N TYR A 171 -14.07 13.31 30.08
CA TYR A 171 -13.05 12.30 30.35
C TYR A 171 -12.14 12.08 29.14
N ARG A 172 -10.83 11.95 29.37
CA ARG A 172 -9.86 11.57 28.35
C ARG A 172 -9.48 10.11 28.53
N ILE A 173 -9.67 9.31 27.48
CA ILE A 173 -9.28 7.89 27.50
C ILE A 173 -7.74 7.82 27.58
N PRO A 174 -7.17 7.15 28.60
CA PRO A 174 -5.73 7.05 28.73
C PRO A 174 -5.11 6.30 27.56
N MET A 175 -3.98 6.79 27.05
CA MET A 175 -3.29 6.21 25.89
C MET A 175 -3.02 4.71 26.05
N LEU A 176 -2.72 4.24 27.27
CA LEU A 176 -2.49 2.82 27.54
C LEU A 176 -3.70 1.94 27.19
N HIS A 177 -4.94 2.41 27.44
CA HIS A 177 -6.15 1.67 27.08
C HIS A 177 -6.34 1.63 25.56
N VAL A 178 -6.07 2.76 24.89
CA VAL A 178 -6.13 2.86 23.42
C VAL A 178 -5.17 1.86 22.78
N LEU A 179 -3.91 1.85 23.25
CA LEU A 179 -2.88 0.92 22.80
C LEU A 179 -3.27 -0.54 23.10
N GLY A 180 -3.78 -0.83 24.30
CA GLY A 180 -4.24 -2.16 24.67
C GLY A 180 -5.35 -2.69 23.77
N ILE A 181 -6.37 -1.88 23.50
CA ILE A 181 -7.46 -2.23 22.59
C ILE A 181 -6.92 -2.50 21.18
N ARG A 182 -6.09 -1.60 20.66
CA ARG A 182 -5.48 -1.76 19.33
C ARG A 182 -4.68 -3.05 19.20
N PHE A 183 -3.84 -3.34 20.21
CA PHE A 183 -3.07 -4.57 20.23
C PHE A 183 -3.97 -5.81 20.18
N LEU A 184 -5.06 -5.81 20.96
CA LEU A 184 -6.02 -6.92 20.99
C LEU A 184 -6.78 -7.06 19.66
N GLU A 185 -7.24 -5.96 19.06
CA GLU A 185 -7.91 -5.97 17.75
C GLU A 185 -7.03 -6.62 16.68
N TYR A 186 -5.77 -6.19 16.59
CA TYR A 186 -4.84 -6.75 15.62
C TYR A 186 -4.42 -8.19 15.96
N SER A 187 -4.38 -8.57 17.24
CA SER A 187 -4.16 -9.95 17.65
C SER A 187 -5.31 -10.86 17.17
N ILE A 188 -6.56 -10.43 17.40
CA ILE A 188 -7.76 -11.14 16.95
C ILE A 188 -7.78 -11.24 15.43
N LEU A 189 -7.49 -10.14 14.74
CA LEU A 189 -7.43 -10.11 13.28
C LEU A 189 -6.34 -11.04 12.73
N GLY A 190 -5.15 -11.04 13.33
CA GLY A 190 -4.06 -11.93 12.94
C GLY A 190 -4.43 -13.40 13.09
N ILE A 191 -5.08 -13.77 14.20
CA ILE A 191 -5.59 -15.13 14.44
C ILE A 191 -6.63 -15.48 13.37
N PHE A 192 -7.59 -14.59 13.12
CA PHE A 192 -8.62 -14.77 12.11
C PHE A 192 -8.05 -15.00 10.71
N LEU A 193 -7.04 -14.22 10.32
CA LEU A 193 -6.34 -14.39 9.04
C LEU A 193 -5.65 -15.75 8.93
N LEU A 194 -4.96 -16.21 9.98
CA LEU A 194 -4.36 -17.55 10.00
C LEU A 194 -5.43 -18.65 9.88
N LEU A 195 -6.56 -18.53 10.58
CA LEU A 195 -7.65 -19.51 10.52
C LEU A 195 -8.26 -19.58 9.12
N ILE A 196 -8.58 -18.42 8.51
CA ILE A 196 -9.12 -18.34 7.16
C ILE A 196 -8.16 -18.95 6.14
N GLN A 197 -6.87 -18.59 6.20
CA GLN A 197 -5.89 -19.13 5.26
C GLN A 197 -5.70 -20.63 5.45
N GLY A 198 -5.73 -21.11 6.71
CA GLY A 198 -5.69 -22.53 7.02
C GLY A 198 -6.86 -23.29 6.39
N PHE A 199 -8.07 -22.72 6.47
CA PHE A 199 -9.27 -23.28 5.83
C PHE A 199 -9.13 -23.31 4.29
N PHE A 200 -8.69 -22.22 3.67
CA PHE A 200 -8.50 -22.15 2.22
C PHE A 200 -7.41 -23.09 1.69
N LEU A 201 -6.35 -23.32 2.47
CA LEU A 201 -5.29 -24.24 2.06
C LEU A 201 -5.73 -25.71 2.20
N ARG A 202 -6.44 -26.06 3.28
CA ARG A 202 -6.99 -27.41 3.48
C ARG A 202 -7.95 -27.83 2.37
N THR A 203 -8.87 -26.94 2.01
CA THR A 203 -9.88 -27.21 0.96
C THR A 203 -9.27 -27.46 -0.42
N LYS A 204 -8.14 -26.82 -0.74
CA LYS A 204 -7.42 -27.05 -2.01
C LYS A 204 -6.72 -28.40 -2.07
N THR A 205 -6.16 -28.86 -0.96
CA THR A 205 -5.48 -30.17 -0.90
C THR A 205 -6.47 -31.34 -0.97
N THR A 206 -7.72 -31.15 -0.52
CA THR A 206 -8.76 -32.18 -0.61
C THR A 206 -9.43 -32.28 -1.98
N SER A 207 -9.28 -31.26 -2.83
CA SER A 207 -9.86 -31.21 -4.19
C SER A 207 -8.90 -31.63 -5.30
N SER A 208 -7.69 -32.06 -4.95
CA SER A 208 -6.64 -32.56 -5.86
C SER A 208 -6.38 -34.03 -5.60
#